data_AF-A0AB34DM40-F1
#
_entry.id   AF-A0AB34DM40-F1
#
_cell.length_a   1.000
_cell.length_b   1.000
_cell.length_c   1.000
_cell.angle_alpha   90.00
_cell.angle_beta   90.00
_cell.angle_gamma   90.00
#
_symmetry.space_group_name_H-M   'P 1'
#
loop_
_entity.id
_entity.type
_entity.pdbx_description
1 polymer ?
#
loop_
_entity_poly.entity_id
_entity_poly.type
_entity_poly.pdbx_seq_one_letter_code
_entity_poly.pdbx_strand_id
1 'polypeptide(L)'
;MSSSTFSSTGNLYCEGKNIGSVHYSISLLTEGEKTFTTGTMWASMEMLRQAYSGELVQLSSEKGDGLLSVDVRNVSIHGSADFILVGKHTL
;
A
#
# COMPACT_ATOMS: atom_id res chain seq x y z
N MET A 1 -5.28 22.24 -2.55
CA MET A 1 -5.04 20.84 -2.14
C MET A 1 -3.54 20.62 -2.16
N SER A 2 -2.90 20.37 -1.01
CA SER A 2 -1.50 19.93 -1.01
C SER A 2 -1.49 18.40 -0.97
N SER A 3 -0.98 17.79 -2.02
CA SER A 3 -0.70 16.35 -2.04
C SER A 3 0.81 16.16 -1.94
N SER A 4 1.26 15.46 -0.91
CA SER A 4 2.63 14.98 -0.86
C SER A 4 2.62 13.53 -1.29
N THR A 5 3.22 13.26 -2.46
CA THR A 5 3.39 11.92 -2.99
C THR A 5 4.85 11.51 -2.83
N PHE A 6 5.09 10.30 -2.35
CA PHE A 6 6.41 9.69 -2.37
C PHE A 6 6.34 8.31 -2.97
N SER A 7 7.40 7.92 -3.67
CA SER A 7 7.56 6.61 -4.28
C SER A 7 8.77 5.91 -3.68
N SER A 8 8.67 4.60 -3.50
CA SER A 8 9.74 3.76 -2.92
C SER A 8 9.53 2.30 -3.34
N THR A 9 10.47 1.46 -2.95
CA THR A 9 10.39 -0.01 -3.05
C THR A 9 10.17 -0.59 -1.67
N GLY A 10 9.45 -1.71 -1.60
CA GLY A 10 9.21 -2.43 -0.36
C GLY A 10 8.92 -3.88 -0.64
N ASN A 11 8.58 -4.62 0.40
CA ASN A 11 8.08 -5.98 0.30
C ASN A 11 6.63 -6.01 0.72
N LEU A 12 5.84 -6.81 0.00
CA LEU A 12 4.46 -7.08 0.32
C LEU A 12 4.39 -8.37 1.13
N TYR A 13 3.57 -8.35 2.17
CA TYR A 13 3.31 -9.47 3.05
C TYR A 13 1.83 -9.79 3.00
N CYS A 14 1.49 -11.06 2.91
CA CYS A 14 0.13 -11.57 3.01
C CYS A 14 0.10 -12.62 4.11
N GLU A 15 -0.76 -12.42 5.11
CA GLU A 15 -0.88 -13.30 6.29
C GLU A 15 0.47 -13.55 6.99
N GLY A 16 1.28 -12.49 7.11
CA GLY A 16 2.62 -12.54 7.71
C GLY A 16 3.71 -13.18 6.85
N LYS A 17 3.39 -13.69 5.65
CA LYS A 17 4.36 -14.24 4.70
C LYS A 17 4.81 -13.18 3.71
N ASN A 18 6.12 -13.02 3.52
CA ASN A 18 6.65 -12.17 2.45
C ASN A 18 6.34 -12.83 1.10
N ILE A 19 5.60 -12.13 0.24
CA ILE A 19 5.21 -12.61 -1.10
C ILE A 19 6.03 -11.96 -2.22
N GLY A 20 6.86 -10.96 -1.92
CA GLY A 20 7.84 -10.40 -2.85
C GLY A 20 8.00 -8.88 -2.80
N SER A 21 8.94 -8.38 -3.61
CA SER A 21 9.25 -6.96 -3.74
C SER A 21 8.23 -6.24 -4.64
N VAL A 22 7.86 -5.03 -4.23
CA VAL A 22 6.88 -4.17 -4.92
C VAL A 22 7.42 -2.75 -5.01
N HIS A 23 7.11 -2.08 -6.12
CA HIS A 23 7.20 -0.63 -6.19
C HIS A 23 5.89 -0.05 -5.67
N TYR A 24 5.94 1.05 -4.93
CA TYR A 24 4.72 1.72 -4.51
C TYR A 24 4.89 3.22 -4.47
N SER A 25 3.78 3.93 -4.58
CA SER A 25 3.65 5.34 -4.27
C SER A 25 2.57 5.53 -3.23
N ILE A 26 2.82 6.40 -2.25
CA ILE A 26 1.84 6.81 -1.25
C ILE A 26 1.61 8.30 -1.40
N SER A 27 0.35 8.69 -1.45
CA SER A 27 -0.11 10.06 -1.50
C SER A 27 -0.86 10.39 -0.21
N LEU A 28 -0.46 11.48 0.45
CA LEU A 28 -1.27 12.10 1.49
C LEU A 28 -2.25 13.08 0.84
N LEU A 29 -3.53 12.77 0.93
CA LEU A 29 -4.62 13.61 0.46
C LEU A 29 -5.25 14.33 1.66
N THR A 30 -5.23 15.66 1.66
CA THR A 30 -5.91 16.47 2.69
C THR A 30 -7.18 17.07 2.10
N GLU A 31 -8.34 16.64 2.61
CA GLU A 31 -9.66 17.17 2.25
C GLU A 31 -10.34 17.77 3.49
N GLY A 32 -10.29 19.10 3.61
CA GLY A 32 -10.78 19.81 4.80
C GLY A 32 -9.93 19.45 6.02
N GLU A 33 -10.58 18.95 7.07
CA GLU A 33 -9.93 18.48 8.30
C GLU A 33 -9.51 16.99 8.24
N LYS A 34 -9.79 16.29 7.12
CA LYS A 34 -9.49 14.87 6.97
C LYS A 34 -8.22 14.65 6.17
N THR A 35 -7.36 13.79 6.67
CA THR A 35 -6.17 13.30 5.96
C THR A 35 -6.39 11.83 5.60
N PHE A 36 -6.25 11.52 4.31
CA PHE A 36 -6.29 10.16 3.78
C PHE A 36 -4.91 9.79 3.26
N THR A 37 -4.47 8.57 3.56
CA THR A 37 -3.21 8.04 3.04
C THR A 37 -3.52 6.88 2.12
N THR A 38 -3.48 7.17 0.82
CA THR A 38 -3.74 6.21 -0.25
C THR A 38 -2.46 5.92 -1.02
N GLY A 39 -2.44 4.86 -1.81
CA GLY A 39 -1.29 4.55 -2.64
C GLY A 39 -1.63 3.68 -3.82
N THR A 40 -0.65 3.55 -4.72
CA THR A 40 -0.67 2.60 -5.81
C THR A 40 0.58 1.75 -5.70
N MET A 41 0.43 0.43 -5.82
CA MET A 41 1.55 -0.51 -5.86
C MET A 41 1.63 -1.20 -7.22
N TRP A 42 2.84 -1.57 -7.63
CA TRP A 42 3.14 -2.31 -8.85
C TRP A 42 3.92 -3.58 -8.50
N ALA A 43 3.42 -4.72 -8.97
CA ALA A 43 3.96 -6.04 -8.70
C ALA A 43 3.52 -7.03 -9.78
N SER A 44 3.96 -8.29 -9.67
CA SER A 44 3.44 -9.34 -10.54
C SER A 44 1.93 -9.53 -10.31
N MET A 45 1.20 -9.91 -11.36
CA MET A 45 -0.24 -10.17 -11.26
C MET A 45 -0.58 -11.26 -10.22
N GLU A 46 0.31 -12.24 -10.03
CA GLU A 46 0.16 -13.28 -9.02
C GLU A 46 0.19 -12.68 -7.61
N MET A 47 1.19 -11.84 -7.32
CA MET A 47 1.32 -11.17 -6.02
C MET A 47 0.12 -10.26 -5.73
N LEU A 48 -0.31 -9.46 -6.71
CA LEU A 48 -1.46 -8.57 -6.53
C LEU A 48 -2.76 -9.33 -6.29
N ARG A 49 -2.95 -10.47 -6.95
CA ARG A 49 -4.12 -11.34 -6.71
C ARG A 49 -4.09 -11.93 -5.31
N GLN A 50 -2.94 -12.42 -4.87
CA GLN A 50 -2.78 -12.98 -3.53
C GLN A 50 -3.01 -11.93 -2.44
N ALA A 51 -2.51 -10.71 -2.65
CA ALA A 51 -2.76 -9.59 -1.75
C ALA A 51 -4.24 -9.19 -1.74
N TYR A 52 -4.88 -9.09 -2.90
CA TYR A 52 -6.31 -8.75 -2.99
C TYR A 52 -7.23 -9.76 -2.29
N SER A 53 -6.86 -11.05 -2.30
CA SER A 53 -7.63 -12.09 -1.60
C SER A 53 -7.26 -12.27 -0.12
N GLY A 54 -6.20 -11.60 0.37
CA GLY A 54 -5.67 -11.79 1.71
C GLY A 54 -6.45 -11.01 2.77
N GLU A 55 -6.70 -11.62 3.93
CA GLU A 55 -7.36 -10.94 5.05
C GLU A 55 -6.44 -9.94 5.77
N LEU A 56 -5.14 -10.18 5.73
CA LEU A 56 -4.11 -9.31 6.29
C LEU A 56 -3.01 -9.06 5.26
N VAL A 57 -3.00 -7.86 4.68
CA VAL A 57 -1.95 -7.42 3.78
C VAL A 57 -1.13 -6.33 4.44
N GLN A 58 0.18 -6.44 4.35
CA GLN A 58 1.10 -5.48 4.93
C GLN A 58 2.22 -5.11 3.96
N LEU A 59 2.61 -3.85 3.96
CA LEU A 59 3.67 -3.29 3.14
C LEU A 59 4.81 -2.85 4.04
N SER A 60 6.04 -3.31 3.80
CA SER A 60 7.20 -2.72 4.47
C SER A 60 7.53 -1.37 3.82
N SER A 61 7.60 -0.30 4.60
CA SER A 61 8.07 1.00 4.12
C SER A 61 9.50 1.25 4.58
N GLU A 62 10.37 1.68 3.67
CA GLU A 62 11.73 2.13 4.04
C GLU A 62 11.73 3.40 4.91
N LYS A 63 10.61 4.14 4.95
CA LYS A 63 10.48 5.39 5.71
C LYS A 63 9.90 5.20 7.12
N GLY A 64 9.54 3.98 7.52
CA GLY A 64 8.90 3.72 8.81
C GLY A 64 9.52 2.55 9.55
N ASP A 65 9.44 2.58 10.89
CA ASP A 65 9.94 1.53 11.78
C ASP A 65 9.01 0.29 11.83
N GLY A 66 8.31 -0.04 10.73
CA GLY A 66 7.35 -1.15 10.76
C GLY A 66 6.59 -1.44 9.46
N LEU A 67 5.76 -2.48 9.54
CA LEU A 67 4.86 -2.92 8.48
C LEU A 67 3.58 -2.07 8.48
N LEU A 68 3.26 -1.47 7.34
CA LEU A 68 2.02 -0.74 7.12
C LEU A 68 0.91 -1.72 6.73
N SER A 69 -0.15 -1.83 7.52
CA SER A 69 -1.33 -2.58 7.11
C SER A 69 -2.04 -1.83 5.97
N VAL A 70 -2.37 -2.57 4.91
CA VAL A 70 -2.98 -1.99 3.70
C VAL A 70 -4.20 -2.78 3.28
N ASP A 71 -5.19 -2.06 2.75
CA ASP A 71 -6.36 -2.63 2.12
C ASP A 71 -6.20 -2.48 0.60
N VAL A 72 -6.01 -3.61 -0.10
CA VAL A 72 -5.70 -3.65 -1.53
C VAL A 72 -6.98 -3.64 -2.34
N ARG A 73 -7.05 -2.75 -3.33
CA ARG A 73 -8.23 -2.48 -4.15
C ARG A 73 -7.83 -2.32 -5.62
N ASN A 74 -8.82 -2.39 -6.50
CA ASN A 74 -8.68 -2.03 -7.92
C ASN A 74 -7.44 -2.63 -8.61
N VAL A 75 -7.28 -3.97 -8.55
CA VAL A 75 -6.18 -4.63 -9.27
C VAL A 75 -6.35 -4.44 -10.78
N SER A 76 -5.43 -3.70 -11.38
CA SER A 76 -5.34 -3.43 -12.81
C SER A 76 -4.77 -4.62 -13.57
N ILE A 77 -5.23 -4.80 -14.80
CA ILE A 77 -4.68 -5.80 -15.74
C ILE A 77 -3.21 -5.54 -16.12
N HIS A 78 -2.69 -4.34 -15.83
CA HIS A 78 -1.32 -3.92 -16.16
C HIS A 78 -0.32 -4.16 -15.01
N GLY A 79 -0.70 -4.88 -13.95
CA GLY A 79 0.20 -5.16 -12.83
C GLY A 79 0.32 -4.00 -11.85
N SER A 80 -0.78 -3.29 -11.60
CA SER A 80 -0.89 -2.30 -10.52
C SER A 80 -2.11 -2.57 -9.65
N ALA A 81 -2.09 -2.12 -8.40
CA ALA A 81 -3.26 -2.12 -7.53
C ALA A 81 -3.27 -0.85 -6.67
N ASP A 82 -4.46 -0.32 -6.41
CA ASP A 82 -4.62 0.75 -5.44
C ASP A 82 -4.62 0.16 -4.03
N PHE A 83 -4.26 0.95 -3.04
CA PHE A 83 -4.45 0.57 -1.66
C PHE A 83 -4.72 1.78 -0.76
N ILE A 84 -5.28 1.50 0.40
CA ILE A 84 -5.45 2.46 1.48
C ILE A 84 -4.68 1.95 2.69
N LEU A 85 -3.98 2.82 3.40
CA LEU A 85 -3.41 2.43 4.70
C LEU A 85 -4.55 2.21 5.71
N VAL A 86 -4.61 1.02 6.30
CA VAL A 86 -5.58 0.65 7.33
C VAL A 86 -4.86 0.48 8.66
N GLY A 87 -5.32 1.18 9.69
CA GLY A 87 -4.65 1.23 10.99
C GLY A 87 -4.26 2.66 11.37
N LYS A 88 -4.10 2.91 12.67
CA LYS A 88 -3.91 4.26 13.20
C LYS A 88 -2.65 4.91 12.64
N HIS A 89 -2.85 5.98 11.87
CA HIS A 89 -1.92 7.12 11.88
C HIS A 89 -1.83 7.60 13.34
N THR A 90 -0.84 7.14 14.09
CA THR A 90 -0.36 7.94 15.23
C THR A 90 0.42 9.09 14.62
N LEU A 91 -0.23 10.26 14.66
CA LEU A 91 0.35 11.58 14.44
C LEU A 91 1.65 11.76 15.23
#